data_AF-A0A7K6F862-F1
#
_entry.id   AF-A0A7K6F862-F1
#
_cell.length_a   1.000
_cell.length_b   1.000
_cell.length_c   1.000
_cell.angle_alpha   90.00
_cell.angle_beta   90.00
_cell.angle_gamma   90.00
#
_symmetry.space_group_name_H-M   'P 1'
#
loop_
_entity.id
_entity.type
_entity.pdbx_description
1 polymer ?
#
loop_
_entity_poly.entity_id
_entity_poly.type
_entity_poly.pdbx_seq_one_letter_code
_entity_poly.pdbx_strand_id
1 'polypeptide(L)'
;TFSFCFQCKEFTFHTGYEVLVQRLLEGKKMCKDVEDLLKQRAQAEERYGKELVQIARKAGGQTEINTLKAAFEMLKHQIESVGNSHIQLAVMLKEELKGIEEFRERQKEQRKKYESAMERMQKSKLSHYKKTMESKKSYEQKCKEADEAEQSFERTSASGNQKQTEKSQNKAKQCRDAANEAENVYKQNIEQLDKVRTEWEQEHIKTCEVFQLQECDRITILRNSLWVHCNQLSLQCVKDDELYEEVRVSLENCVVESDIDYFIKTKMTGTEPPDAIGYENYYSREPNRRSSSPTQSCGMMKRFSGLLHGSSKNNTETATPSAPPLERTDGVYASIFVNEKAGITSSQDYRVLYDYTAQNVDELDISEGDIVVVIAENEDGWWTAERNGQQGFVPGSYLEKL
;
A
#
# COMPACT_ATOMS: atom_id res chain seq x y z
N THR A 1 -22.83 26.27 -11.71
CA THR A 1 -23.32 24.95 -11.27
C THR A 1 -23.87 24.20 -12.46
N PHE A 2 -24.01 22.87 -12.39
CA PHE A 2 -24.52 22.06 -13.52
C PHE A 2 -25.87 22.57 -14.03
N SER A 3 -26.73 23.06 -13.13
CA SER A 3 -28.06 23.61 -13.46
C SER A 3 -28.04 24.78 -14.45
N PHE A 4 -26.99 25.60 -14.49
CA PHE A 4 -26.89 26.72 -15.43
C PHE A 4 -26.18 26.35 -16.75
N CYS A 5 -25.23 25.41 -16.70
CA CYS A 5 -24.37 25.12 -17.84
C CYS A 5 -24.91 24.03 -18.78
N PHE A 6 -25.85 23.20 -18.32
CA PHE A 6 -26.40 22.07 -19.08
C PHE A 6 -27.86 22.28 -19.50
N GLN A 7 -28.19 23.51 -19.92
CA GLN A 7 -29.48 23.86 -20.51
C GLN A 7 -29.46 23.68 -22.05
N CYS A 8 -30.62 23.50 -22.67
CA CYS A 8 -30.76 23.42 -24.12
C CYS A 8 -31.67 24.53 -24.64
N LYS A 9 -31.22 25.26 -25.67
CA LYS A 9 -32.03 26.31 -26.31
C LYS A 9 -33.18 25.75 -27.14
N GLU A 10 -32.95 24.61 -27.79
CA GLU A 10 -33.95 23.95 -28.63
C GLU A 10 -34.95 23.19 -27.74
N PHE A 11 -36.24 23.47 -27.91
CA PHE A 11 -37.29 22.96 -27.01
C PHE A 11 -37.34 21.43 -26.96
N THR A 12 -37.10 20.78 -28.10
CA THR A 12 -37.17 19.33 -28.23
C THR A 12 -35.91 18.61 -27.75
N PHE A 13 -34.80 19.33 -27.56
CA PHE A 13 -33.54 18.74 -27.15
C PHE A 13 -33.36 18.75 -25.63
N HIS A 14 -32.53 17.81 -25.16
CA HIS A 14 -32.12 17.69 -23.77
C HIS A 14 -30.67 17.16 -23.65
N THR A 15 -29.82 17.48 -24.63
CA THR A 15 -28.43 17.01 -24.74
C THR A 15 -27.58 17.33 -23.51
N GLY A 16 -27.84 18.46 -22.84
CA GLY A 16 -27.19 18.80 -21.58
C GLY A 16 -27.39 17.73 -20.49
N TYR A 17 -28.62 17.20 -20.39
CA TYR A 17 -28.92 16.09 -19.48
C TYR A 17 -28.22 14.79 -19.92
N GLU A 18 -28.19 14.48 -21.21
CA GLU A 18 -27.52 13.28 -21.75
C GLU A 18 -26.02 13.28 -21.41
N VAL A 19 -25.35 14.44 -21.57
CA VAL A 19 -23.94 14.61 -21.20
C VAL A 19 -23.72 14.36 -19.71
N LEU A 20 -24.61 14.84 -18.84
CA LEU A 20 -24.51 14.60 -17.40
C LEU A 20 -24.70 13.12 -17.06
N VAL A 21 -25.70 12.45 -17.63
CA VAL A 21 -25.90 11.00 -17.43
C VAL A 21 -24.65 10.22 -17.85
N GLN A 22 -24.10 10.54 -19.02
CA GLN A 22 -22.89 9.92 -19.52
C GLN A 22 -21.71 10.11 -18.56
N ARG A 23 -21.52 11.32 -18.02
CA ARG A 23 -20.47 11.60 -17.03
C ARG A 23 -20.62 10.75 -15.78
N LEU A 24 -21.84 10.55 -15.27
CA LEU A 24 -22.09 9.72 -14.09
C LEU A 24 -21.89 8.22 -14.38
N LEU A 25 -22.18 7.76 -15.60
CA LEU A 25 -21.89 6.39 -16.02
C LEU A 25 -20.38 6.13 -16.09
N GLU A 26 -19.61 7.07 -16.63
CA GLU A 26 -18.14 7.04 -16.60
C GLU A 26 -17.60 7.08 -15.18
N GLY A 27 -18.17 7.91 -14.31
CA GLY A 27 -17.83 7.94 -12.89
C GLY A 27 -18.03 6.59 -12.21
N LYS A 28 -19.15 5.91 -12.49
CA LYS A 28 -19.42 4.55 -12.01
C LYS A 28 -18.37 3.55 -12.51
N LYS A 29 -18.01 3.62 -13.79
CA LYS A 29 -16.96 2.78 -14.37
C LYS A 29 -15.63 2.99 -13.67
N MET A 30 -15.24 4.24 -13.42
CA MET A 30 -14.01 4.57 -12.68
C MET A 30 -14.02 3.96 -11.27
N CYS A 31 -15.14 3.98 -10.55
CA CYS A 31 -15.24 3.30 -9.25
C CYS A 31 -15.00 1.78 -9.36
N LYS A 32 -15.42 1.15 -10.47
CA LYS A 32 -15.17 -0.26 -10.73
C LYS A 32 -13.70 -0.52 -11.09
N ASP A 33 -13.09 0.35 -11.89
CA ASP A 33 -11.67 0.25 -12.24
C ASP A 33 -10.78 0.35 -10.98
N VAL A 34 -11.11 1.26 -10.05
CA VAL A 34 -10.43 1.36 -8.74
C VAL A 34 -10.66 0.11 -7.89
N GLU A 35 -11.90 -0.41 -7.82
CA GLU A 35 -12.18 -1.66 -7.11
C GLU A 35 -11.30 -2.79 -7.63
N ASP A 36 -11.26 -2.99 -8.95
CA ASP A 36 -10.50 -4.09 -9.54
C ASP A 36 -8.99 -3.94 -9.30
N LEU A 37 -8.45 -2.72 -9.33
CA LEU A 37 -7.07 -2.43 -8.97
C LEU A 37 -6.77 -2.81 -7.51
N LEU A 38 -7.55 -2.29 -6.56
CA LEU A 38 -7.33 -2.53 -5.13
C LEU A 38 -7.51 -4.01 -4.77
N LYS A 39 -8.44 -4.70 -5.44
CA LYS A 39 -8.65 -6.15 -5.29
C LYS A 39 -7.45 -6.96 -5.73
N GLN A 40 -6.89 -6.67 -6.91
CA GLN A 40 -5.68 -7.36 -7.40
C GLN A 40 -4.50 -7.12 -6.46
N ARG A 41 -4.38 -5.89 -5.96
CA ARG A 41 -3.35 -5.55 -4.98
C ARG A 41 -3.48 -6.33 -3.68
N ALA A 42 -4.68 -6.38 -3.09
CA ALA A 42 -4.92 -7.15 -1.87
C ALA A 42 -4.63 -8.65 -2.07
N GLN A 43 -4.94 -9.21 -3.24
CA GLN A 43 -4.59 -10.60 -3.56
C GLN A 43 -3.08 -10.83 -3.68
N ALA A 44 -2.32 -9.85 -4.16
CA ALA A 44 -0.87 -9.92 -4.21
C ALA A 44 -0.28 -9.94 -2.79
N GLU A 45 -0.74 -9.04 -1.91
CA GLU A 45 -0.33 -9.01 -0.50
C GLU A 45 -0.64 -10.32 0.22
N GLU A 46 -1.84 -10.88 0.01
CA GLU A 46 -2.23 -12.16 0.62
C GLU A 46 -1.34 -13.31 0.18
N ARG A 47 -1.00 -13.38 -1.12
CA ARG A 47 -0.09 -14.40 -1.64
C ARG A 47 1.30 -14.24 -1.05
N TYR A 48 1.83 -13.02 -1.06
CA TYR A 48 3.15 -12.71 -0.50
C TYR A 48 3.24 -13.14 0.97
N GLY A 49 2.28 -12.74 1.79
CA GLY A 49 2.26 -13.10 3.21
C GLY A 49 2.18 -14.62 3.45
N LYS A 50 1.38 -15.36 2.66
CA LYS A 50 1.29 -16.82 2.75
C LYS A 50 2.61 -17.51 2.40
N GLU A 51 3.30 -17.05 1.36
CA GLU A 51 4.59 -17.59 0.95
C GLU A 51 5.65 -17.34 2.04
N LEU A 52 5.69 -16.15 2.65
CA LEU A 52 6.59 -15.86 3.77
C LEU A 52 6.38 -16.79 4.96
N VAL A 53 5.13 -16.97 5.40
CA VAL A 53 4.79 -17.92 6.47
C VAL A 53 5.25 -19.34 6.12
N GLN A 54 5.09 -19.75 4.85
CA GLN A 54 5.55 -21.06 4.40
C GLN A 54 7.08 -21.19 4.42
N ILE A 55 7.81 -20.15 4.02
CA ILE A 55 9.27 -20.08 4.06
C ILE A 55 9.77 -20.24 5.49
N ALA A 56 9.23 -19.44 6.43
CA ALA A 56 9.62 -19.48 7.83
C ALA A 56 9.42 -20.89 8.45
N ARG A 57 8.27 -21.52 8.18
CA ARG A 57 7.95 -22.86 8.70
C ARG A 57 8.78 -23.99 8.10
N LYS A 58 9.24 -23.84 6.86
CA LYS A 58 10.10 -24.83 6.19
C LYS A 58 11.58 -24.61 6.46
N ALA A 59 11.97 -23.47 7.02
CA ALA A 59 13.36 -23.18 7.33
C ALA A 59 13.93 -24.18 8.34
N GLY A 60 15.18 -24.61 8.10
CA GLY A 60 15.92 -25.55 8.94
C GLY A 60 16.41 -24.91 10.25
N GLY A 61 17.69 -25.12 10.57
CA GLY A 61 18.37 -24.51 11.73
C GLY A 61 18.41 -25.36 13.00
N GLN A 62 17.86 -26.58 12.97
CA GLN A 62 17.78 -27.45 14.15
C GLN A 62 19.17 -27.88 14.65
N THR A 63 20.14 -27.96 13.73
CA THR A 63 21.53 -28.33 14.00
C THR A 63 22.33 -27.23 14.66
N GLU A 64 21.90 -25.98 14.51
CA GLU A 64 22.63 -24.84 15.08
C GLU A 64 22.43 -24.79 16.60
N ILE A 65 23.38 -24.18 17.30
CA ILE A 65 23.47 -24.16 18.76
C ILE A 65 23.54 -22.75 19.34
N ASN A 66 23.22 -22.67 20.63
CA ASN A 66 23.40 -21.52 21.51
C ASN A 66 22.96 -20.16 20.92
N THR A 67 23.82 -19.14 20.91
CA THR A 67 23.42 -17.75 20.61
C THR A 67 23.13 -17.52 19.13
N LEU A 68 23.90 -18.13 18.22
CA LEU A 68 23.61 -18.06 16.78
C LEU A 68 22.30 -18.76 16.43
N LYS A 69 21.99 -19.90 17.08
CA LYS A 69 20.68 -20.55 16.93
C LYS A 69 19.54 -19.63 17.33
N ALA A 70 19.69 -18.92 18.46
CA ALA A 70 18.66 -18.01 18.94
C ALA A 70 18.38 -16.89 17.91
N ALA A 71 19.43 -16.30 17.34
CA ALA A 71 19.28 -15.27 16.30
C ALA A 71 18.67 -15.82 15.00
N PHE A 72 19.03 -17.04 14.60
CA PHE A 72 18.43 -17.67 13.42
C PHE A 72 16.94 -18.00 13.63
N GLU A 73 16.56 -18.49 14.81
CA GLU A 73 15.15 -18.71 15.16
C GLU A 73 14.38 -17.38 15.28
N MET A 74 15.02 -16.30 15.75
CA MET A 74 14.42 -14.96 15.72
C MET A 74 14.14 -14.51 14.29
N LEU A 75 15.09 -14.66 13.36
CA LEU A 75 14.87 -14.34 11.95
C LEU A 75 13.68 -15.12 11.37
N LYS A 76 13.61 -16.43 11.64
CA LYS A 76 12.48 -17.27 11.19
C LYS A 76 11.15 -16.78 11.75
N HIS A 77 11.12 -16.46 13.05
CA HIS A 77 9.93 -15.93 13.71
C HIS A 77 9.48 -14.62 13.08
N GLN A 78 10.40 -13.68 12.85
CA GLN A 78 10.05 -12.39 12.27
C GLN A 78 9.61 -12.49 10.80
N ILE A 79 10.19 -13.39 10.00
CA ILE A 79 9.67 -13.68 8.64
C ILE A 79 8.22 -14.19 8.71
N GLU A 80 7.87 -15.06 9.68
CA GLU A 80 6.49 -15.51 9.88
C GLU A 80 5.57 -14.36 10.33
N SER A 81 6.04 -13.49 11.24
CA SER A 81 5.31 -12.32 11.72
C SER A 81 5.04 -11.29 10.61
N VAL A 82 6.03 -11.00 9.75
CA VAL A 82 5.86 -10.18 8.55
C VAL A 82 4.83 -10.82 7.63
N GLY A 83 4.95 -12.13 7.36
CA GLY A 83 3.99 -12.85 6.53
C GLY A 83 2.55 -12.76 7.03
N ASN A 84 2.33 -12.94 8.33
CA ASN A 84 1.02 -12.76 8.96
C ASN A 84 0.52 -11.31 8.89
N SER A 85 1.40 -10.32 9.09
CA SER A 85 1.06 -8.90 8.97
C SER A 85 0.58 -8.55 7.55
N HIS A 86 1.23 -9.06 6.50
CA HIS A 86 0.79 -8.86 5.12
C HIS A 86 -0.54 -9.56 4.80
N ILE A 87 -0.80 -10.73 5.39
CA ILE A 87 -2.12 -11.39 5.28
C ILE A 87 -3.20 -10.51 5.93
N GLN A 88 -2.93 -9.92 7.10
CA GLN A 88 -3.85 -9.00 7.76
C GLN A 88 -4.05 -7.72 6.95
N LEU A 89 -2.98 -7.14 6.39
CA LEU A 89 -3.06 -6.01 5.48
C LEU A 89 -4.00 -6.32 4.31
N ALA A 90 -3.84 -7.48 3.67
CA ALA A 90 -4.73 -7.90 2.59
C ALA A 90 -6.21 -7.96 3.00
N VAL A 91 -6.52 -8.35 4.24
CA VAL A 91 -7.89 -8.31 4.78
C VAL A 91 -8.38 -6.86 4.92
N MET A 92 -7.58 -5.98 5.52
CA MET A 92 -7.90 -4.55 5.66
C MET A 92 -8.15 -3.88 4.31
N LEU A 93 -7.30 -4.16 3.31
CA LEU A 93 -7.46 -3.63 1.95
C LEU A 93 -8.77 -4.11 1.30
N LYS A 94 -9.21 -5.35 1.58
CA LYS A 94 -10.50 -5.89 1.11
C LYS A 94 -11.70 -5.30 1.85
N GLU A 95 -11.54 -4.80 3.07
CA GLU A 95 -12.60 -4.11 3.79
C GLU A 95 -12.84 -2.71 3.20
N GLU A 96 -11.77 -1.97 2.90
CA GLU A 96 -11.87 -0.68 2.18
C GLU A 96 -12.58 -0.84 0.82
N LEU A 97 -12.33 -1.96 0.13
CA LEU A 97 -12.98 -2.30 -1.13
C LEU A 97 -14.51 -2.32 -1.02
N LYS A 98 -15.04 -2.90 0.06
CA LYS A 98 -16.49 -3.00 0.30
C LYS A 98 -17.13 -1.62 0.38
N GLY A 99 -16.45 -0.65 0.99
CA GLY A 99 -16.93 0.73 1.06
C GLY A 99 -17.12 1.37 -0.32
N ILE A 100 -16.18 1.12 -1.26
CA ILE A 100 -16.29 1.59 -2.65
C ILE A 100 -17.44 0.89 -3.39
N GLU A 101 -17.57 -0.43 -3.21
CA GLU A 101 -18.65 -1.24 -3.80
C GLU A 101 -20.04 -0.74 -3.38
N GLU A 102 -20.24 -0.57 -2.06
CA GLU A 102 -21.49 -0.07 -1.49
C GLU A 102 -21.80 1.35 -1.97
N PHE A 103 -20.81 2.23 -1.99
CA PHE A 103 -20.97 3.58 -2.53
C PHE A 103 -21.41 3.56 -3.99
N ARG A 104 -20.74 2.76 -4.84
CA ARG A 104 -21.05 2.67 -6.27
C ARG A 104 -22.49 2.20 -6.50
N GLU A 105 -22.95 1.19 -5.78
CA GLU A 105 -24.31 0.67 -5.95
C GLU A 105 -25.36 1.65 -5.41
N ARG A 106 -25.11 2.33 -4.28
CA ARG A 106 -25.99 3.41 -3.80
C ARG A 106 -26.10 4.56 -4.80
N GLN A 107 -24.99 5.02 -5.36
CA GLN A 107 -24.98 6.10 -6.34
C GLN A 107 -25.73 5.71 -7.62
N LYS A 108 -25.54 4.47 -8.10
CA LYS A 108 -26.27 3.91 -9.25
C LYS A 108 -27.78 3.92 -9.03
N GLU A 109 -28.25 3.49 -7.86
CA GLU A 109 -29.69 3.43 -7.57
C GLU A 109 -30.31 4.83 -7.48
N GLN A 110 -29.62 5.75 -6.80
CA GLN A 110 -30.07 7.14 -6.72
C GLN A 110 -30.11 7.78 -8.12
N ARG A 111 -29.11 7.55 -8.98
CA ARG A 111 -29.12 8.07 -10.34
C ARG A 111 -30.30 7.55 -11.16
N LYS A 112 -30.58 6.25 -11.12
CA LYS A 112 -31.71 5.62 -11.83
C LYS A 112 -33.07 6.24 -11.48
N LYS A 113 -33.26 6.64 -10.22
CA LYS A 113 -34.47 7.33 -9.75
C LYS A 113 -34.71 8.64 -10.52
N TYR A 114 -33.67 9.46 -10.67
CA TYR A 114 -33.75 10.72 -11.42
C TYR A 114 -33.81 10.49 -12.93
N GLU A 115 -33.13 9.46 -13.44
CA GLU A 115 -33.24 9.09 -14.86
C GLU A 115 -34.69 8.76 -15.26
N SER A 116 -35.37 7.96 -14.43
CA SER A 116 -36.77 7.59 -14.64
C SER A 116 -37.74 8.78 -14.51
N ALA A 117 -37.42 9.77 -13.67
CA ALA A 117 -38.20 10.98 -13.54
C ALA A 117 -38.04 11.88 -14.78
N MET A 118 -36.80 12.13 -15.19
CA MET A 118 -36.48 12.96 -16.35
C MET A 118 -37.00 12.36 -17.66
N GLU A 119 -36.92 11.04 -17.85
CA GLU A 119 -37.46 10.39 -19.05
C GLU A 119 -38.99 10.59 -19.17
N ARG A 120 -39.72 10.46 -18.05
CA ARG A 120 -41.17 10.71 -18.02
C ARG A 120 -41.50 12.17 -18.32
N MET A 121 -40.79 13.11 -17.70
CA MET A 121 -40.99 14.54 -17.92
C MET A 121 -40.69 14.93 -19.38
N GLN A 122 -39.59 14.43 -19.95
CA GLN A 122 -39.22 14.71 -21.33
C GLN A 122 -40.25 14.14 -22.32
N LYS A 123 -40.74 12.90 -22.11
CA LYS A 123 -41.81 12.32 -22.94
C LYS A 123 -43.09 13.16 -22.87
N SER A 124 -43.48 13.61 -21.67
CA SER A 124 -44.64 14.50 -21.49
C SER A 124 -44.46 15.82 -22.25
N LYS A 125 -43.30 16.46 -22.11
CA LYS A 125 -42.94 17.72 -22.78
C LYS A 125 -43.03 17.61 -24.31
N LEU A 126 -42.45 16.55 -24.88
CA LEU A 126 -42.48 16.30 -26.33
C LEU A 126 -43.89 16.00 -26.85
N SER A 127 -44.69 15.25 -26.09
CA SER A 127 -46.09 14.95 -26.45
C SER A 127 -46.94 16.23 -26.53
N HIS A 128 -46.87 17.08 -25.50
CA HIS A 128 -47.59 18.35 -25.50
C HIS A 128 -47.10 19.29 -26.59
N TYR A 129 -45.78 19.35 -26.83
CA TYR A 129 -45.21 20.15 -27.92
C TYR A 129 -45.79 19.75 -29.28
N LYS A 130 -45.84 18.44 -29.57
CA LYS A 130 -46.41 17.92 -30.81
C LYS A 130 -47.89 18.31 -30.94
N LYS A 131 -48.69 18.10 -29.89
CA LYS A 131 -50.12 18.47 -29.86
C LYS A 131 -50.32 19.98 -30.10
N THR A 132 -49.50 20.81 -29.47
CA THR A 132 -49.54 22.27 -29.65
C THR A 132 -49.20 22.67 -31.08
N MET A 133 -48.18 22.07 -31.69
CA MET A 133 -47.82 22.34 -33.09
C MET A 133 -48.88 21.86 -34.09
N GLU A 134 -49.55 20.74 -33.82
CA GLU A 134 -50.68 20.25 -34.63
C GLU A 134 -51.88 21.21 -34.54
N SER A 135 -52.23 21.67 -33.33
CA SER A 135 -53.31 22.66 -33.16
C SER A 135 -52.98 24.02 -33.77
N LYS A 136 -51.72 24.47 -33.73
CA LYS A 136 -51.24 25.66 -34.44
C LYS A 136 -51.51 25.54 -35.95
N LYS A 137 -51.09 24.43 -36.55
CA LYS A 137 -51.28 24.19 -37.98
C LYS A 137 -52.77 24.14 -38.36
N SER A 138 -53.60 23.52 -37.51
CA SER A 138 -55.06 23.49 -37.70
C SER A 138 -55.67 24.89 -37.65
N TYR A 139 -55.29 25.69 -36.66
CA TYR A 139 -55.73 27.08 -36.53
C TYR A 139 -55.32 27.91 -37.76
N GLU A 140 -54.05 27.85 -38.17
CA GLU A 140 -53.56 28.55 -39.37
C GLU A 140 -54.33 28.15 -40.64
N GLN A 141 -54.66 26.87 -40.78
CA GLN A 141 -55.47 26.38 -41.91
C GLN A 141 -56.90 26.92 -41.85
N LYS A 142 -57.53 26.95 -40.66
CA LYS A 142 -58.89 27.47 -40.48
C LYS A 142 -58.98 28.98 -40.70
N CYS A 143 -57.94 29.74 -40.34
CA CYS A 143 -57.84 31.16 -40.68
C CYS A 143 -57.83 31.37 -42.20
N LYS A 144 -56.99 30.62 -42.94
CA LYS A 144 -56.95 30.71 -44.41
C LYS A 144 -58.30 30.40 -45.05
N GLU A 145 -58.98 29.34 -44.59
CA GLU A 145 -60.32 28.98 -45.07
C GLU A 145 -61.36 30.08 -44.77
N ALA A 146 -61.25 30.76 -43.63
CA ALA A 146 -62.12 31.88 -43.27
C ALA A 146 -61.86 33.11 -44.16
N ASP A 147 -60.59 33.47 -44.38
CA ASP A 147 -60.19 34.58 -45.24
C ASP A 147 -60.66 34.36 -46.69
N GLU A 148 -60.49 33.14 -47.22
CA GLU A 148 -60.98 32.77 -48.56
C GLU A 148 -62.51 32.83 -48.66
N ALA A 149 -63.23 32.35 -47.64
CA ALA A 149 -64.69 32.39 -47.60
C ALA A 149 -65.22 33.83 -47.50
N GLU A 150 -64.52 34.72 -46.79
CA GLU A 150 -64.83 36.14 -46.70
C GLU A 150 -64.61 36.87 -48.02
N GLN A 151 -63.46 36.66 -48.67
CA GLN A 151 -63.21 37.23 -50.02
C GLN A 151 -64.21 36.72 -51.06
N SER A 152 -64.66 35.46 -50.96
CA SER A 152 -65.70 34.91 -51.82
C SER A 152 -67.05 35.58 -51.56
N PHE A 153 -67.36 35.90 -50.31
CA PHE A 153 -68.56 36.64 -49.94
C PHE A 153 -68.53 38.06 -50.48
N GLU A 154 -67.41 38.79 -50.33
CA GLU A 154 -67.26 40.15 -50.89
C GLU A 154 -67.46 40.20 -52.40
N ARG A 155 -66.92 39.21 -53.13
CA ARG A 155 -67.13 39.09 -54.58
C ARG A 155 -68.59 38.78 -54.93
N THR A 156 -69.22 37.89 -54.16
CA THR A 156 -70.61 37.47 -54.42
C THR A 156 -71.62 38.54 -53.99
N SER A 157 -71.32 39.35 -52.98
CA SER A 157 -72.20 40.44 -52.53
C SER A 157 -72.25 41.60 -53.52
N ALA A 158 -71.19 41.80 -54.32
CA ALA A 158 -71.11 42.84 -55.34
C ALA A 158 -71.94 42.53 -56.61
N SER A 159 -72.15 41.26 -56.96
CA SER A 159 -72.78 40.87 -58.24
C SER A 159 -73.75 39.69 -58.19
N GLY A 160 -73.95 39.08 -57.01
CA GLY A 160 -74.78 37.90 -56.82
C GLY A 160 -76.25 38.21 -56.53
N ASN A 161 -77.13 37.26 -56.83
CA ASN A 161 -78.53 37.32 -56.45
C ASN A 161 -78.73 36.96 -54.95
N GLN A 162 -79.81 37.46 -54.34
CA GLN A 162 -80.01 37.48 -52.88
C GLN A 162 -79.76 36.13 -52.18
N LYS A 163 -80.21 35.02 -52.78
CA LYS A 163 -80.01 33.66 -52.26
C LYS A 163 -78.55 33.19 -52.30
N GLN A 164 -77.77 33.61 -53.31
CA GLN A 164 -76.34 33.29 -53.40
C GLN A 164 -75.53 34.09 -52.37
N THR A 165 -75.89 35.36 -52.17
CA THR A 165 -75.26 36.24 -51.18
C THR A 165 -75.47 35.72 -49.76
N GLU A 166 -76.70 35.35 -49.39
CA GLU A 166 -77.02 34.75 -48.07
C GLU A 166 -76.25 33.45 -47.84
N LYS A 167 -76.16 32.57 -48.85
CA LYS A 167 -75.40 31.31 -48.74
C LYS A 167 -73.92 31.57 -48.51
N SER A 168 -73.33 32.52 -49.24
CA SER A 168 -71.92 32.86 -49.10
C SER A 168 -71.63 33.53 -47.75
N GLN A 169 -72.54 34.38 -47.26
CA GLN A 169 -72.44 35.01 -45.94
C GLN A 169 -72.45 33.96 -44.82
N ASN A 170 -73.38 33.00 -44.88
CA ASN A 170 -73.47 31.93 -43.90
C ASN A 170 -72.21 31.05 -43.89
N LYS A 171 -71.64 30.76 -45.07
CA LYS A 171 -70.38 30.02 -45.19
C LYS A 171 -69.21 30.80 -44.57
N ALA A 172 -69.08 32.10 -44.86
CA ALA A 172 -68.04 32.95 -44.27
C ALA A 172 -68.14 32.99 -42.74
N LYS A 173 -69.36 33.15 -42.20
CA LYS A 173 -69.60 33.09 -40.76
C LYS A 173 -69.21 31.74 -40.16
N GLN A 174 -69.61 30.62 -40.79
CA GLN A 174 -69.26 29.28 -40.32
C GLN A 174 -67.74 29.04 -40.29
N CYS A 175 -67.02 29.46 -41.34
CA CYS A 175 -65.56 29.33 -41.38
C CYS A 175 -64.90 30.19 -40.29
N ARG A 176 -65.40 31.40 -40.02
CA ARG A 176 -64.92 32.25 -38.92
C ARG A 176 -65.17 31.62 -37.55
N ASP A 177 -66.35 31.10 -37.30
CA ASP A 177 -66.67 30.41 -36.05
C ASP A 177 -65.75 29.19 -35.84
N ALA A 178 -65.46 28.43 -36.90
CA ALA A 178 -64.51 27.32 -36.86
C ALA A 178 -63.05 27.76 -36.61
N ALA A 179 -62.63 28.92 -37.14
CA ALA A 179 -61.32 29.50 -36.86
C ALA A 179 -61.20 29.94 -35.38
N ASN A 180 -62.24 30.58 -34.83
CA ASN A 180 -62.28 30.97 -33.42
C ASN A 180 -62.22 29.76 -32.48
N GLU A 181 -62.93 28.67 -32.81
CA GLU A 181 -62.86 27.43 -32.03
C GLU A 181 -61.44 26.81 -32.09
N ALA A 182 -60.83 26.78 -33.27
CA ALA A 182 -59.45 26.30 -33.43
C ALA A 182 -58.44 27.19 -32.66
N GLU A 183 -58.67 28.50 -32.59
CA GLU A 183 -57.87 29.44 -31.79
C GLU A 183 -57.95 29.11 -30.30
N ASN A 184 -59.16 28.89 -29.79
CA ASN A 184 -59.37 28.54 -28.38
C ASN A 184 -58.64 27.24 -28.01
N VAL A 185 -58.72 26.22 -28.88
CA VAL A 185 -57.99 24.95 -28.70
C VAL A 185 -56.47 25.19 -28.73
N TYR A 186 -55.97 26.02 -29.65
CA TYR A 186 -54.54 26.32 -29.72
C TYR A 186 -54.07 27.06 -28.46
N LYS A 187 -54.79 28.08 -28.00
CA LYS A 187 -54.51 28.80 -26.74
C LYS A 187 -54.45 27.87 -25.53
N GLN A 188 -55.43 26.99 -25.38
CA GLN A 188 -55.44 25.99 -24.30
C GLN A 188 -54.23 25.04 -24.37
N ASN A 189 -53.83 24.60 -25.57
CA ASN A 189 -52.65 23.75 -25.72
C ASN A 189 -51.33 24.52 -25.44
N ILE A 190 -51.26 25.83 -25.70
CA ILE A 190 -50.10 26.67 -25.32
C ILE A 190 -49.99 26.73 -23.79
N GLU A 191 -51.08 27.01 -23.07
CA GLU A 191 -51.09 27.08 -21.61
C GLU A 191 -50.67 25.75 -20.97
N GLN A 192 -51.18 24.63 -21.49
CA GLN A 192 -50.77 23.29 -21.05
C GLN A 192 -49.30 23.02 -21.34
N LEU A 193 -48.79 23.43 -22.51
CA LEU A 193 -47.39 23.26 -22.87
C LEU A 193 -46.45 24.07 -21.95
N ASP A 194 -46.80 25.31 -21.63
CA ASP A 194 -45.98 26.16 -20.75
C ASP A 194 -45.94 25.63 -19.31
N LYS A 195 -47.06 25.07 -18.83
CA LYS A 195 -47.09 24.36 -17.54
C LYS A 195 -46.11 23.18 -17.54
N VAL A 196 -46.18 22.30 -18.54
CA VAL A 196 -45.28 21.13 -18.63
C VAL A 196 -43.82 21.56 -18.86
N ARG A 197 -43.57 22.64 -19.60
CA ARG A 197 -42.22 23.23 -19.76
C ARG A 197 -41.64 23.64 -18.41
N THR A 198 -42.43 24.35 -17.60
CA THR A 198 -41.99 24.85 -16.29
C THR A 198 -41.75 23.71 -15.30
N GLU A 199 -42.62 22.70 -15.29
CA GLU A 199 -42.43 21.48 -14.48
C GLU A 199 -41.15 20.72 -14.90
N TRP A 200 -40.90 20.59 -16.20
CA TRP A 200 -39.67 19.98 -16.72
C TRP A 200 -38.43 20.77 -16.32
N GLU A 201 -38.46 22.10 -16.42
CA GLU A 201 -37.34 22.98 -16.08
C GLU A 201 -36.97 22.86 -14.59
N GLN A 202 -37.96 22.82 -13.71
CA GLN A 202 -37.76 22.63 -12.27
C GLN A 202 -37.14 21.26 -11.96
N GLU A 203 -37.65 20.17 -12.56
CA GLU A 203 -37.11 18.83 -12.34
C GLU A 203 -35.70 18.69 -12.95
N HIS A 204 -35.42 19.36 -14.07
CA HIS A 204 -34.09 19.39 -14.68
C HIS A 204 -33.06 20.10 -13.80
N ILE A 205 -33.39 21.29 -13.27
CA ILE A 205 -32.52 22.03 -12.35
C ILE A 205 -32.18 21.17 -11.12
N LYS A 206 -33.21 20.60 -10.49
CA LYS A 206 -33.05 19.71 -9.34
C LYS A 206 -32.19 18.48 -9.67
N THR A 207 -32.40 17.86 -10.84
CA THR A 207 -31.60 16.71 -11.29
C THR A 207 -30.14 17.10 -11.47
N CYS A 208 -29.88 18.28 -12.07
CA CYS A 208 -28.52 18.79 -12.23
C CYS A 208 -27.80 19.02 -10.89
N GLU A 209 -28.50 19.58 -9.89
CA GLU A 209 -27.95 19.80 -8.56
C GLU A 209 -27.58 18.49 -7.87
N VAL A 210 -28.47 17.49 -7.96
CA VAL A 210 -28.21 16.15 -7.41
C VAL A 210 -27.05 15.47 -8.13
N PHE A 211 -26.98 15.56 -9.46
CA PHE A 211 -25.88 14.97 -10.23
C PHE A 211 -24.55 15.66 -9.94
N GLN A 212 -24.54 16.98 -9.72
CA GLN A 212 -23.35 17.69 -9.28
C GLN A 212 -22.89 17.21 -7.91
N LEU A 213 -23.81 17.05 -6.95
CA LEU A 213 -23.48 16.54 -5.62
C LEU A 213 -22.92 15.10 -5.69
N GLN A 214 -23.54 14.23 -6.49
CA GLN A 214 -23.04 12.86 -6.69
C GLN A 214 -21.62 12.84 -7.26
N GLU A 215 -21.28 13.76 -8.16
CA GLU A 215 -19.93 13.84 -8.71
C GLU A 215 -18.91 14.36 -7.68
N CYS A 216 -19.29 15.35 -6.86
CA CYS A 216 -18.48 15.81 -5.74
C CYS A 216 -18.21 14.69 -4.71
N ASP A 217 -19.24 13.93 -4.36
CA ASP A 217 -19.13 12.79 -3.45
C ASP A 217 -18.20 11.72 -4.02
N ARG A 218 -18.35 11.39 -5.31
CA ARG A 218 -17.49 10.41 -6.00
C ARG A 218 -16.02 10.80 -5.94
N ILE A 219 -15.70 12.05 -6.27
CA ILE A 219 -14.33 12.56 -6.24
C ILE A 219 -13.77 12.46 -4.82
N THR A 220 -14.54 12.89 -3.83
CA THR A 220 -14.12 12.92 -2.43
C THR A 220 -13.87 11.51 -1.89
N ILE A 221 -14.79 10.58 -2.12
CA ILE A 221 -14.69 9.21 -1.62
C ILE A 221 -13.51 8.48 -2.27
N LEU A 222 -13.34 8.57 -3.60
CA LEU A 222 -12.22 7.93 -4.26
C LEU A 222 -10.87 8.50 -3.79
N ARG A 223 -10.76 9.83 -3.68
CA ARG A 223 -9.53 10.47 -3.15
C ARG A 223 -9.22 9.96 -1.74
N ASN A 224 -10.21 9.97 -0.84
CA ASN A 224 -10.00 9.59 0.55
C ASN A 224 -9.68 8.09 0.67
N SER A 225 -10.34 7.23 -0.11
CA SER A 225 -10.07 5.79 -0.11
C SER A 225 -8.66 5.48 -0.62
N LEU A 226 -8.22 6.14 -1.71
CA LEU A 226 -6.85 6.00 -2.20
C LEU A 226 -5.82 6.48 -1.17
N TRP A 227 -6.11 7.56 -0.45
CA TRP A 227 -5.25 8.05 0.62
C TRP A 227 -5.12 7.04 1.77
N VAL A 228 -6.24 6.50 2.25
CA VAL A 228 -6.24 5.47 3.30
C VAL A 228 -5.48 4.23 2.83
N HIS A 229 -5.70 3.81 1.58
CA HIS A 229 -4.96 2.71 0.98
C HIS A 229 -3.45 2.94 1.06
N CYS A 230 -2.95 4.09 0.60
CA CYS A 230 -1.52 4.43 0.69
C CYS A 230 -1.00 4.39 2.13
N ASN A 231 -1.74 4.95 3.08
CA ASN A 231 -1.32 4.97 4.48
C ASN A 231 -1.21 3.57 5.08
N GLN A 232 -2.10 2.65 4.72
CA GLN A 232 -2.04 1.25 5.16
C GLN A 232 -0.74 0.57 4.68
N LEU A 233 -0.26 0.92 3.48
CA LEU A 233 1.00 0.38 2.95
C LEU A 233 2.21 0.98 3.64
N SER A 234 2.23 2.30 3.80
CA SER A 234 3.31 2.97 4.50
C SER A 234 3.46 2.46 5.93
N LEU A 235 2.34 2.22 6.61
CA LEU A 235 2.34 1.61 7.94
C LEU A 235 2.91 0.19 7.93
N GLN A 236 2.64 -0.61 6.89
CA GLN A 236 3.23 -1.94 6.76
C GLN A 236 4.75 -1.86 6.62
N CYS A 237 5.27 -0.93 5.82
CA CYS A 237 6.72 -0.75 5.67
C CYS A 237 7.41 -0.44 7.00
N VAL A 238 6.81 0.42 7.83
CA VAL A 238 7.35 0.76 9.16
C VAL A 238 7.34 -0.47 10.07
N LYS A 239 6.25 -1.24 10.09
CA LYS A 239 6.17 -2.47 10.88
C LYS A 239 7.21 -3.50 10.46
N ASP A 240 7.43 -3.68 9.16
CA ASP A 240 8.43 -4.63 8.68
C ASP A 240 9.84 -4.22 9.12
N ASP A 241 10.15 -2.92 9.08
CA ASP A 241 11.43 -2.38 9.56
C ASP A 241 11.63 -2.64 11.06
N GLU A 242 10.61 -2.38 11.89
CA GLU A 242 10.62 -2.67 13.33
C GLU A 242 10.90 -4.16 13.61
N LEU A 243 10.23 -5.08 12.89
CA LEU A 243 10.42 -6.53 13.10
C LEU A 243 11.82 -6.99 12.69
N TYR A 244 12.41 -6.44 11.63
CA TYR A 244 13.77 -6.79 11.23
C TYR A 244 14.84 -6.12 12.11
N GLU A 245 14.52 -5.00 12.76
CA GLU A 245 15.37 -4.43 13.81
C GLU A 245 15.50 -5.40 14.99
N GLU A 246 14.42 -6.06 15.41
CA GLU A 246 14.50 -7.11 16.46
C GLU A 246 15.45 -8.26 16.08
N VAL A 247 15.52 -8.62 14.80
CA VAL A 247 16.48 -9.62 14.31
C VAL A 247 17.91 -9.08 14.41
N ARG A 248 18.16 -7.82 14.02
CA ARG A 248 19.48 -7.19 14.11
C ARG A 248 19.97 -7.13 15.55
N VAL A 249 19.11 -6.72 16.48
CA VAL A 249 19.41 -6.74 17.92
C VAL A 249 19.72 -8.18 18.39
N SER A 250 19.00 -9.19 17.92
CA SER A 250 19.32 -10.59 18.27
C SER A 250 20.66 -11.06 17.70
N LEU A 251 21.07 -10.57 16.53
CA LEU A 251 22.36 -10.87 15.92
C LEU A 251 23.52 -10.20 16.66
N GLU A 252 23.33 -8.97 17.15
CA GLU A 252 24.30 -8.27 18.01
C GLU A 252 24.57 -9.01 19.33
N ASN A 253 23.62 -9.84 19.77
CA ASN A 253 23.75 -10.68 20.96
C ASN A 253 24.43 -12.05 20.68
N CYS A 254 24.85 -12.32 19.45
CA CYS A 254 25.60 -13.54 19.14
C CYS A 254 27.03 -13.45 19.70
N VAL A 255 27.43 -14.43 20.51
CA VAL A 255 28.75 -14.47 21.15
C VAL A 255 29.46 -15.74 20.73
N VAL A 256 30.46 -15.59 19.85
CA VAL A 256 31.22 -16.71 19.28
C VAL A 256 31.84 -17.60 20.36
N GLU A 257 32.48 -17.00 21.37
CA GLU A 257 33.11 -17.75 22.47
C GLU A 257 32.10 -18.60 23.23
N SER A 258 30.93 -18.04 23.56
CA SER A 258 29.83 -18.74 24.23
C SER A 258 29.37 -19.96 23.42
N ASP A 259 29.27 -19.83 22.10
CA ASP A 259 28.84 -20.91 21.21
C ASP A 259 29.89 -22.03 21.12
N ILE A 260 31.18 -21.68 21.03
CA ILE A 260 32.29 -22.64 21.06
C ILE A 260 32.36 -23.36 22.41
N ASP A 261 32.27 -22.65 23.52
CA ASP A 261 32.28 -23.23 24.86
C ASP A 261 31.08 -24.16 25.07
N TYR A 262 29.90 -23.76 24.59
CA TYR A 262 28.71 -24.61 24.60
C TYR A 262 28.93 -25.90 23.80
N PHE A 263 29.56 -25.82 22.62
CA PHE A 263 29.89 -27.00 21.83
C PHE A 263 30.86 -27.94 22.54
N ILE A 264 31.99 -27.42 23.04
CA ILE A 264 32.99 -28.21 23.77
C ILE A 264 32.33 -28.89 24.96
N LYS A 265 31.58 -28.14 25.77
CA LYS A 265 30.88 -28.68 26.95
C LYS A 265 29.90 -29.79 26.61
N THR A 266 29.22 -29.72 25.47
CA THR A 266 28.19 -30.70 25.09
C THR A 266 28.73 -31.88 24.29
N LYS A 267 29.90 -31.76 23.65
CA LYS A 267 30.46 -32.76 22.72
C LYS A 267 31.86 -33.28 23.08
N MET A 268 32.50 -32.78 24.15
CA MET A 268 33.81 -33.25 24.60
C MET A 268 33.83 -34.76 24.84
N THR A 269 34.86 -35.44 24.30
CA THR A 269 35.02 -36.91 24.37
C THR A 269 36.10 -37.36 25.36
N GLY A 270 36.74 -36.42 26.06
CA GLY A 270 37.84 -36.65 26.97
C GLY A 270 38.88 -35.54 26.89
N THR A 271 39.61 -35.34 27.97
CA THR A 271 40.71 -34.37 28.07
C THR A 271 42.09 -35.01 27.94
N GLU A 272 42.15 -36.33 28.07
CA GLU A 272 43.40 -37.09 28.05
C GLU A 272 43.53 -37.87 26.74
N PRO A 273 44.72 -37.84 26.11
CA PRO A 273 45.00 -38.70 24.97
C PRO A 273 45.04 -40.18 25.40
N PRO A 274 44.86 -41.14 24.47
CA PRO A 274 45.01 -42.55 24.77
C PRO A 274 46.40 -42.86 25.36
N ASP A 275 46.44 -43.70 26.40
CA ASP A 275 47.69 -44.16 27.01
C ASP A 275 48.57 -44.90 25.99
N ALA A 276 49.89 -44.71 26.13
CA ALA A 276 50.86 -45.47 25.36
C ALA A 276 50.74 -46.97 25.69
N ILE A 277 50.70 -47.83 24.66
CA ILE A 277 50.62 -49.27 24.86
C ILE A 277 51.95 -49.77 25.44
N GLY A 278 51.92 -50.16 26.72
CA GLY A 278 53.05 -50.78 27.40
C GLY A 278 53.26 -52.23 26.95
N TYR A 279 54.51 -52.71 27.03
CA TYR A 279 54.82 -54.12 26.85
C TYR A 279 54.30 -54.93 28.06
N GLU A 280 53.38 -55.85 27.83
CA GLU A 280 52.92 -56.81 28.84
C GLU A 280 53.58 -58.17 28.65
N ASN A 281 54.32 -58.63 29.66
CA ASN A 281 54.90 -59.95 29.67
C ASN A 281 53.83 -61.01 29.99
N TYR A 282 53.63 -61.96 29.08
CA TYR A 282 52.63 -63.04 29.19
C TYR A 282 52.72 -63.86 30.49
N TYR A 283 53.92 -64.01 31.07
CA TYR A 283 54.16 -64.85 32.25
C TYR A 283 54.11 -64.10 33.59
N SER A 284 53.97 -62.78 33.58
CA SER A 284 53.96 -61.94 34.80
C SER A 284 52.57 -61.65 35.35
N ARG A 285 51.55 -62.42 34.96
CA ARG A 285 50.15 -62.17 35.35
C ARG A 285 49.90 -62.57 36.81
N GLU A 286 50.27 -61.71 37.75
CA GLU A 286 49.83 -61.78 39.15
C GLU A 286 48.29 -61.75 39.22
N PRO A 287 47.63 -62.67 39.93
CA PRO A 287 46.19 -62.61 40.11
C PRO A 287 45.86 -61.52 41.14
N ASN A 288 45.30 -60.42 40.62
CA ASN A 288 44.31 -59.56 41.27
C ASN A 288 44.84 -58.27 41.96
N ARG A 289 44.69 -57.12 41.28
CA ARG A 289 44.29 -55.86 41.92
C ARG A 289 43.32 -55.06 41.04
N ARG A 290 42.11 -54.95 41.57
CA ARG A 290 41.05 -53.94 41.35
C ARG A 290 41.46 -52.73 40.50
N SER A 291 41.01 -52.73 39.25
CA SER A 291 40.57 -51.50 38.57
C SER A 291 39.22 -51.82 37.95
N SER A 292 38.16 -51.34 38.59
CA SER A 292 36.81 -51.38 38.05
C SER A 292 36.67 -50.30 36.98
N SER A 293 37.21 -50.56 35.80
CA SER A 293 36.76 -49.88 34.59
C SER A 293 35.50 -50.62 34.12
N PRO A 294 34.32 -49.98 33.99
CA PRO A 294 33.22 -50.63 33.32
C PRO A 294 33.63 -50.78 31.85
N THR A 295 33.93 -52.02 31.43
CA THR A 295 33.91 -52.40 30.02
C THR A 295 32.48 -52.19 29.52
N GLN A 296 32.15 -50.98 29.09
CA GLN A 296 31.11 -50.81 28.10
C GLN A 296 31.63 -51.47 26.84
N SER A 297 31.06 -52.63 26.53
CA SER A 297 31.07 -53.23 25.21
C SER A 297 30.55 -52.19 24.21
N CYS A 298 31.43 -51.35 23.67
CA CYS A 298 31.17 -50.61 22.45
C CYS A 298 31.03 -51.67 21.35
N GLY A 299 29.79 -51.94 20.93
CA GLY A 299 29.51 -52.86 19.85
C GLY A 299 30.35 -52.49 18.63
N MET A 300 31.01 -53.50 18.05
CA MET A 300 31.72 -53.41 16.77
C MET A 300 30.96 -52.51 15.79
N MET A 301 31.45 -51.29 15.55
CA MET A 301 31.11 -50.59 14.32
C MET A 301 31.73 -51.40 13.17
N LYS A 302 30.87 -51.78 12.22
CA LYS A 302 31.22 -52.52 11.03
C LYS A 302 32.44 -51.88 10.34
N ARG A 303 33.39 -52.74 9.98
CA ARG A 303 34.54 -52.43 9.10
C ARG A 303 34.11 -51.53 7.94
N PHE A 304 34.67 -50.33 7.85
CA PHE A 304 34.91 -49.66 6.58
C PHE A 304 36.01 -50.45 5.85
N SER A 305 35.62 -51.44 5.07
CA SER A 305 36.50 -52.07 4.09
C SER A 305 36.31 -51.34 2.76
N GLY A 306 37.17 -50.36 2.50
CA GLY A 306 37.18 -49.68 1.22
C GLY A 306 37.90 -48.34 1.21
N LEU A 307 39.19 -48.34 1.54
CA LEU A 307 40.17 -47.35 1.07
C LEU A 307 41.52 -47.79 1.63
N LEU A 308 42.39 -48.31 0.77
CA LEU A 308 43.86 -48.26 0.83
C LEU A 308 44.39 -49.22 -0.25
N HIS A 309 44.65 -48.68 -1.44
CA HIS A 309 45.63 -49.23 -2.38
C HIS A 309 46.73 -48.17 -2.54
N GLY A 310 47.99 -48.56 -2.32
CA GLY A 310 49.13 -47.80 -2.83
C GLY A 310 50.30 -47.61 -1.87
N SER A 311 51.08 -48.68 -1.69
CA SER A 311 52.54 -48.78 -1.53
C SER A 311 53.36 -47.63 -0.92
N SER A 312 54.06 -47.99 0.17
CA SER A 312 55.18 -47.26 0.77
C SER A 312 56.42 -47.21 -0.13
N LYS A 313 57.10 -46.05 -0.15
CA LYS A 313 58.57 -45.95 -0.11
C LYS A 313 58.98 -44.79 0.79
N ASN A 314 59.99 -45.07 1.62
CA ASN A 314 60.56 -44.25 2.69
C ASN A 314 61.11 -42.90 2.23
N ASN A 315 60.96 -41.87 3.08
CA ASN A 315 62.07 -41.05 3.52
C ASN A 315 61.74 -40.36 4.86
N THR A 316 62.65 -40.51 5.80
CA THR A 316 62.68 -39.83 7.10
C THR A 316 63.14 -38.40 6.94
N GLU A 317 62.33 -37.43 7.35
CA GLU A 317 62.77 -36.15 7.89
C GLU A 317 61.64 -35.55 8.74
N THR A 318 62.00 -35.19 9.97
CA THR A 318 61.14 -34.61 11.00
C THR A 318 60.66 -33.21 10.59
N ALA A 319 59.35 -33.06 10.37
CA ALA A 319 58.70 -31.77 10.22
C ALA A 319 57.60 -31.62 11.28
N THR A 320 57.77 -30.64 12.17
CA THR A 320 56.71 -30.09 13.02
C THR A 320 55.61 -29.48 12.14
N PRO A 321 54.31 -29.76 12.38
CA PRO A 321 53.26 -29.08 11.65
C PRO A 321 53.08 -27.67 12.19
N SER A 322 53.73 -26.70 11.56
CA SER A 322 53.40 -25.28 11.71
C SER A 322 52.10 -25.02 10.94
N ALA A 323 51.09 -24.47 11.62
CA ALA A 323 49.86 -24.00 10.98
C ALA A 323 50.20 -22.98 9.88
N PRO A 324 49.48 -22.96 8.74
CA PRO A 324 49.65 -21.91 7.75
C PRO A 324 49.24 -20.56 8.37
N PRO A 325 49.85 -19.43 7.94
CA PRO A 325 49.36 -18.11 8.32
C PRO A 325 47.91 -17.95 7.84
N LEU A 326 47.03 -17.42 8.70
CA LEU A 326 45.69 -17.00 8.30
C LEU A 326 45.80 -15.93 7.20
N GLU A 327 45.58 -16.32 5.95
CA GLU A 327 45.24 -15.36 4.91
C GLU A 327 43.89 -14.73 5.29
N ARG A 328 43.86 -13.40 5.40
CA ARG A 328 42.63 -12.62 5.57
C ARG A 328 41.74 -12.89 4.36
N THR A 329 40.70 -13.70 4.55
CA THR A 329 39.59 -13.78 3.60
C THR A 329 38.80 -12.48 3.70
N ASP A 330 38.80 -11.69 2.61
CA ASP A 330 37.89 -10.56 2.44
C ASP A 330 36.44 -11.04 2.60
N GLY A 331 35.84 -10.74 3.75
CA GLY A 331 34.44 -11.05 4.03
C GLY A 331 33.52 -10.17 3.19
N VAL A 332 32.62 -10.80 2.41
CA VAL A 332 31.57 -10.14 1.62
C VAL A 332 30.48 -9.49 2.50
N TYR A 333 30.49 -9.76 3.81
CA TYR A 333 29.53 -9.26 4.78
C TYR A 333 30.18 -8.18 5.66
N ALA A 334 29.44 -7.10 5.93
CA ALA A 334 29.88 -6.07 6.87
C ALA A 334 30.15 -6.70 8.24
N SER A 335 31.32 -6.42 8.82
CA SER A 335 31.64 -6.82 10.20
C SER A 335 30.67 -6.09 11.14
N ILE A 336 29.73 -6.83 11.73
CA ILE A 336 28.93 -6.32 12.83
C ILE A 336 29.86 -6.31 14.04
N PHE A 337 30.17 -5.13 14.56
CA PHE A 337 30.85 -5.00 15.86
C PHE A 337 29.85 -5.44 16.93
N VAL A 338 29.77 -6.76 17.14
CA VAL A 338 29.23 -7.33 18.37
C VAL A 338 29.96 -6.65 19.51
N ASN A 339 29.22 -6.24 20.54
CA ASN A 339 29.71 -5.49 21.69
C ASN A 339 30.74 -6.32 22.49
N GLU A 340 31.92 -6.53 21.91
CA GLU A 340 33.13 -6.85 22.61
C GLU A 340 33.31 -5.71 23.60
N LYS A 341 33.30 -6.03 24.89
CA LYS A 341 33.84 -5.13 25.91
C LYS A 341 35.15 -4.60 25.35
N ALA A 342 35.15 -3.30 25.05
CA ALA A 342 36.20 -2.55 24.35
C ALA A 342 37.55 -3.28 24.39
N GLY A 343 37.86 -3.97 23.28
CA GLY A 343 39.20 -4.44 23.02
C GLY A 343 40.11 -3.23 23.03
N ILE A 344 40.97 -3.17 24.05
CA ILE A 344 41.98 -2.14 24.28
C ILE A 344 42.74 -1.89 22.97
N THR A 345 42.46 -0.75 22.33
CA THR A 345 43.34 -0.15 21.35
C THR A 345 44.21 0.84 22.13
N SER A 346 45.50 0.47 22.28
CA SER A 346 46.59 1.22 22.91
C SER A 346 46.20 2.37 23.88
N SER A 347 45.85 2.03 25.12
CA SER A 347 45.89 3.00 26.23
C SER A 347 47.33 3.51 26.38
N GLN A 348 47.56 4.77 26.01
CA GLN A 348 48.82 5.47 26.22
C GLN A 348 48.57 6.63 27.18
N ASP A 349 49.43 6.75 28.19
CA ASP A 349 49.36 7.82 29.18
C ASP A 349 49.98 9.09 28.60
N TYR A 350 49.29 10.21 28.77
CA TYR A 350 49.74 11.54 28.37
C TYR A 350 49.75 12.48 29.57
N ARG A 351 50.73 13.38 29.61
CA ARG A 351 50.79 14.48 30.58
C ARG A 351 50.14 15.73 30.00
N VAL A 352 49.29 16.38 30.78
CA VAL A 352 48.69 17.67 30.43
C VAL A 352 49.71 18.78 30.60
N LEU A 353 49.91 19.58 29.55
CA LEU A 353 50.87 20.69 29.50
C LEU A 353 50.27 22.03 29.91
N TYR A 354 48.95 22.19 29.81
CA TYR A 354 48.27 23.45 30.12
C TYR A 354 46.87 23.18 30.68
N ASP A 355 46.39 24.07 31.55
CA ASP A 355 45.02 24.02 32.05
C ASP A 355 44.01 24.23 30.90
N TYR A 356 42.92 23.45 30.94
CA TYR A 356 41.77 23.63 30.05
C TYR A 356 40.48 23.35 30.82
N THR A 357 39.55 24.31 30.73
CA THR A 357 38.22 24.22 31.34
C THR A 357 37.20 23.88 30.27
N ALA A 358 36.42 22.83 30.51
CA ALA A 358 35.35 22.37 29.64
C ALA A 358 34.31 23.48 29.43
N GLN A 359 33.99 23.74 28.17
CA GLN A 359 32.99 24.70 27.73
C GLN A 359 31.65 24.01 27.42
N ASN A 360 31.70 22.72 27.06
CA ASN A 360 30.53 21.89 26.78
C ASN A 360 30.48 20.64 27.68
N VAL A 361 29.32 19.97 27.71
CA VAL A 361 29.04 18.83 28.61
C VAL A 361 29.82 17.57 28.24
N ASP A 362 30.29 17.50 27.00
CA ASP A 362 31.08 16.41 26.42
C ASP A 362 32.60 16.65 26.49
N GLU A 363 33.05 17.80 27.00
CA GLU A 363 34.46 18.14 27.22
C GLU A 363 34.90 17.83 28.66
N LEU A 364 36.21 17.65 28.87
CA LEU A 364 36.79 17.27 30.17
C LEU A 364 37.71 18.37 30.72
N ASP A 365 37.52 18.72 32.01
CA ASP A 365 38.41 19.62 32.73
C ASP A 365 39.78 18.97 32.99
N ILE A 366 40.85 19.62 32.54
CA ILE A 366 42.23 19.17 32.74
C ILE A 366 43.10 20.29 33.30
N SER A 367 44.08 19.94 34.13
CA SER A 367 45.04 20.86 34.73
C SER A 367 46.47 20.47 34.37
N GLU A 368 47.34 21.47 34.23
CA GLU A 368 48.77 21.26 33.95
C GLU A 368 49.38 20.29 34.97
N GLY A 369 50.05 19.26 34.45
CA GLY A 369 50.67 18.18 35.23
C GLY A 369 49.82 16.94 35.45
N ASP A 370 48.53 16.95 35.07
CA ASP A 370 47.69 15.77 35.14
C ASP A 370 48.12 14.65 34.19
N ILE A 371 47.86 13.40 34.58
CA ILE A 371 48.01 12.24 33.70
C ILE A 371 46.63 11.78 33.24
N VAL A 372 46.46 11.68 31.92
CA VAL A 372 45.22 11.26 31.27
C VAL A 372 45.49 10.12 30.31
N VAL A 373 44.51 9.23 30.15
CA VAL A 373 44.59 8.13 29.18
C VAL A 373 43.88 8.57 27.91
N VAL A 374 44.59 8.61 26.78
CA VAL A 374 43.96 8.91 25.48
C VAL A 374 43.31 7.64 24.94
N ILE A 375 42.00 7.71 24.69
CA ILE A 375 41.17 6.63 24.16
C ILE A 375 41.05 6.74 22.63
N ALA A 376 40.97 7.96 22.11
CA ALA A 376 40.89 8.21 20.66
C ALA A 376 41.50 9.57 20.29
N GLU A 377 42.29 9.58 19.21
CA GLU A 377 42.83 10.79 18.58
C GLU A 377 41.97 11.14 17.37
N ASN A 378 41.17 12.21 17.45
CA ASN A 378 40.36 12.66 16.31
C ASN A 378 41.15 13.63 15.43
N GLU A 379 40.84 13.65 14.12
CA GLU A 379 41.53 14.47 13.11
C GLU A 379 41.23 15.99 13.24
N ASP A 380 40.25 16.37 14.04
CA ASP A 380 39.86 17.77 14.31
C ASP A 380 40.67 18.43 15.44
N GLY A 381 41.59 17.68 16.07
CA GLY A 381 42.45 18.16 17.16
C GLY A 381 41.86 18.00 18.56
N TRP A 382 40.65 17.45 18.69
CA TRP A 382 40.01 17.13 19.97
C TRP A 382 40.13 15.65 20.28
N TRP A 383 40.88 15.30 21.30
CA TRP A 383 41.12 13.92 21.66
C TRP A 383 40.20 13.50 22.79
N THR A 384 39.76 12.25 22.74
CA THR A 384 38.95 11.65 23.80
C THR A 384 39.90 11.13 24.87
N ALA A 385 39.85 11.72 26.06
CA ALA A 385 40.71 11.35 27.18
C ALA A 385 39.89 10.94 28.41
N GLU A 386 40.45 10.06 29.24
CA GLU A 386 39.89 9.66 30.52
C GLU A 386 40.79 10.09 31.68
N ARG A 387 40.17 10.69 32.71
CA ARG A 387 40.80 11.07 33.97
C ARG A 387 39.89 10.69 35.13
N ASN A 388 40.38 9.88 36.08
CA ASN A 388 39.64 9.48 37.27
C ASN A 388 38.24 8.87 36.99
N GLY A 389 38.09 8.13 35.90
CA GLY A 389 36.81 7.52 35.50
C GLY A 389 35.82 8.48 34.81
N GLN A 390 36.22 9.72 34.54
CA GLN A 390 35.46 10.66 33.71
C GLN A 390 36.11 10.78 32.34
N GLN A 391 35.30 10.69 31.29
CA GLN A 391 35.71 10.73 29.90
C GLN A 391 35.12 11.96 29.23
N GLY A 392 35.92 12.65 28.42
CA GLY A 392 35.46 13.77 27.61
C GLY A 392 36.53 14.23 26.62
N PHE A 393 36.17 15.21 25.81
CA PHE A 393 37.09 15.80 24.83
C PHE A 393 38.06 16.79 25.48
N VAL A 394 39.32 16.72 25.06
CA VAL A 394 40.38 17.64 25.44
C VAL A 394 41.20 18.04 24.20
N PRO A 395 41.82 19.23 24.15
CA PRO A 395 42.68 19.60 23.04
C PRO A 395 43.93 18.70 23.00
N GLY A 396 44.13 17.96 21.91
CA GLY A 396 45.29 17.06 21.76
C GLY A 396 46.63 17.78 21.82
N SER A 397 46.67 19.05 21.41
CA SER A 397 47.86 19.91 21.49
C SER A 397 48.28 20.27 22.92
N TYR A 398 47.44 19.99 23.92
CA TYR A 398 47.71 20.23 25.34
C TYR A 398 48.27 18.99 26.03
N LEU A 399 48.50 17.91 25.28
CA LEU A 399 48.94 16.62 25.80
C LEU A 399 50.33 16.27 25.26
N GLU A 400 51.21 15.85 26.18
CA GLU A 400 52.53 15.31 25.86
C GLU A 400 52.55 13.81 26.17
N LYS A 401 53.00 13.01 25.20
CA LYS A 401 53.12 11.56 25.37
C LYS A 401 54.22 11.23 26.38
N LEU A 402 53.92 10.35 27.34
CA LEU A 402 54.88 9.87 28.34
C LEU A 402 55.80 8.76 27.83
#